data_AF-A0A2S9FDG7-F1
#
_entry.id   AF-A0A2S9FDG7-F1
#
_cell.length_a   1.000
_cell.length_b   1.000
_cell.length_c   1.000
_cell.angle_alpha   90.00
_cell.angle_beta   90.00
_cell.angle_gamma   90.00
#
_symmetry.space_group_name_H-M   'P 1'
#
loop_
_entity.id
_entity.type
_entity.pdbx_description
1 polymer ?
#
loop_
_entity_poly.entity_id
_entity_poly.type
_entity_poly.pdbx_seq_one_letter_code
_entity_poly.pdbx_strand_id
1 'polypeptide(L)'
;MNFEEYRAHDATGLARLVAEKEVTADELLTLARERAATVNPRINAIVRDIPATPSADLSGPFAGVPFLIKDLAQEYAGLPTSAGSRALMSTPATEHATVVQRW
;
A
#
# COMPACT_ATOMS: atom_id res chain seq x y z
N MET A 1 -2.38 17.17 4.84
CA MET A 1 -1.69 17.64 3.61
C MET A 1 -2.58 17.44 2.38
N ASN A 2 -2.35 18.17 1.29
CA ASN A 2 -3.03 17.94 -0.01
C ASN A 2 -2.19 17.04 -0.94
N PHE A 3 -2.76 16.67 -2.10
CA PHE A 3 -2.08 15.78 -3.04
C PHE A 3 -0.77 16.34 -3.62
N GLU A 4 -0.67 17.64 -3.90
CA GLU A 4 0.56 18.22 -4.45
C GLU A 4 1.69 18.23 -3.42
N GLU A 5 1.37 18.50 -2.14
CA GLU A 5 2.31 18.35 -1.03
C GLU A 5 2.75 16.89 -0.88
N TYR A 6 1.80 15.96 -0.87
CA TYR A 6 2.08 14.51 -0.79
C TYR A 6 3.06 14.05 -1.87
N ARG A 7 2.82 14.45 -3.12
CA ARG A 7 3.64 14.09 -4.29
C ARG A 7 5.04 14.71 -4.26
N ALA A 8 5.23 15.81 -3.54
CA ALA A 8 6.51 16.49 -3.44
C ALA A 8 7.51 15.76 -2.52
N HIS A 9 7.04 14.79 -1.73
CA HIS A 9 7.87 13.97 -0.85
C HIS A 9 8.13 12.58 -1.43
N ASP A 10 9.33 12.05 -1.16
CA ASP A 10 9.61 10.63 -1.30
C ASP A 10 9.18 9.85 -0.04
N ALA A 11 9.38 8.54 -0.03
CA ALA A 11 9.02 7.70 1.11
C ALA A 11 9.73 8.10 2.41
N THR A 12 10.98 8.56 2.35
CA THR A 12 11.72 9.00 3.55
C THR A 12 11.16 10.31 4.09
N GLY A 13 10.79 11.23 3.19
CA GLY A 13 10.14 12.50 3.54
C GLY A 13 8.78 12.27 4.19
N LEU A 14 7.95 11.39 3.61
CA LEU A 14 6.65 11.02 4.18
C LEU A 14 6.79 10.34 5.55
N ALA A 15 7.75 9.41 5.70
CA ALA A 15 8.01 8.76 6.98
C ALA A 15 8.43 9.76 8.07
N ARG A 16 9.25 10.76 7.73
CA ARG A 16 9.62 11.84 8.66
C ARG A 16 8.39 12.63 9.11
N LEU A 17 7.51 13.03 8.18
CA LEU A 17 6.30 13.78 8.52
C LEU A 17 5.39 13.00 9.48
N VAL A 18 5.26 11.68 9.29
CA VAL A 18 4.52 10.81 10.22
C VAL A 18 5.20 10.76 11.59
N ALA A 19 6.52 10.58 11.63
CA ALA A 19 7.29 10.52 12.88
C ALA A 19 7.21 11.84 13.69
N GLU A 20 7.20 12.97 13.00
CA GLU A 20 7.06 14.31 13.58
C GLU A 20 5.59 14.68 13.87
N LYS A 21 4.64 13.81 13.51
CA LYS A 21 3.19 13.98 13.69
C LYS A 21 2.60 15.17 12.92
N GLU A 22 3.24 15.57 11.83
CA GLU A 22 2.70 16.57 10.90
C GLU A 22 1.55 16.01 10.06
N VAL A 23 1.55 14.69 9.83
CA VAL A 23 0.49 13.92 9.17
C VAL A 23 0.36 12.55 9.84
N THR A 24 -0.75 11.86 9.59
CA THR A 24 -0.99 10.49 10.05
C THR A 24 -0.85 9.48 8.91
N ALA A 25 -0.55 8.22 9.26
CA ALA A 25 -0.50 7.13 8.28
C ALA A 25 -1.85 6.92 7.55
N ASP A 26 -2.96 7.17 8.25
CA ASP A 26 -4.31 7.06 7.69
C ASP A 26 -4.60 8.16 6.66
N GLU A 27 -4.17 9.41 6.94
CA GLU A 27 -4.24 10.51 5.97
C GLU A 27 -3.42 10.20 4.71
N LEU A 28 -2.20 9.66 4.87
CA LEU A 28 -1.37 9.26 3.73
C LEU A 28 -2.01 8.13 2.92
N LEU A 29 -2.56 7.12 3.58
CA LEU A 29 -3.24 6.00 2.91
C LEU A 29 -4.49 6.46 2.17
N THR A 30 -5.26 7.36 2.77
CA THR A 30 -6.46 7.94 2.15
C THR A 30 -6.10 8.71 0.87
N LEU A 31 -5.11 9.61 0.94
CA LEU A 31 -4.63 10.36 -0.23
C LEU A 31 -4.11 9.43 -1.34
N ALA A 32 -3.35 8.40 -0.98
CA ALA A 32 -2.85 7.42 -1.94
C ALA A 32 -3.99 6.66 -2.64
N ARG A 33 -5.02 6.25 -1.89
CA ARG A 33 -6.22 5.58 -2.44
C ARG A 33 -7.04 6.50 -3.35
N GLU A 34 -7.25 7.76 -2.97
CA GLU A 34 -7.94 8.75 -3.80
C GLU A 34 -7.20 9.00 -5.11
N ARG A 35 -5.87 9.11 -5.06
CA ARG A 35 -5.05 9.25 -6.26
C ARG A 35 -5.11 8.01 -7.14
N ALA A 36 -5.05 6.82 -6.53
CA ALA A 36 -5.19 5.56 -7.23
C ALA A 36 -6.55 5.47 -7.94
N ALA A 37 -7.65 5.80 -7.27
CA ALA A 37 -9.00 5.80 -7.84
C ALA A 37 -9.12 6.76 -9.04
N THR A 38 -8.44 7.90 -8.99
CA THR A 38 -8.43 8.88 -10.09
C THR A 38 -7.64 8.39 -11.32
N VAL A 39 -6.51 7.70 -11.10
CA VAL A 39 -5.56 7.38 -12.18
C VAL A 39 -5.74 5.97 -12.72
N ASN A 40 -6.04 4.99 -11.86
CA ASN A 40 -6.05 3.57 -12.22
C ASN A 40 -7.01 3.23 -13.39
N PRO A 41 -8.20 3.84 -13.53
CA PRO A 41 -9.06 3.57 -14.69
C PRO A 41 -8.42 3.85 -16.06
N ARG A 42 -7.36 4.67 -16.10
CA ARG A 42 -6.65 5.03 -17.35
C ARG A 42 -5.48 4.11 -17.67
N ILE A 43 -4.86 3.50 -16.67
CA ILE A 43 -3.60 2.75 -16.83
C ILE A 43 -3.70 1.29 -16.36
N ASN A 44 -4.73 0.94 -15.60
CA ASN A 44 -5.01 -0.39 -15.08
C ASN A 44 -3.81 -1.05 -14.38
N ALA A 45 -3.18 -0.30 -13.46
CA ALA A 45 -1.95 -0.73 -12.76
C ALA A 45 -2.24 -1.52 -11.46
N ILE A 46 -3.37 -1.25 -10.80
CA ILE A 46 -3.79 -1.90 -9.56
C ILE A 46 -4.93 -2.86 -9.90
N VAL A 47 -4.72 -4.15 -9.61
CA VAL A 47 -5.65 -5.23 -9.96
C VAL A 47 -6.57 -5.63 -8.81
N ARG A 48 -6.27 -5.19 -7.59
CA ARG A 48 -7.02 -5.54 -6.37
C ARG A 48 -6.74 -4.52 -5.26
N ASP A 49 -7.78 -4.20 -4.51
CA ASP A 49 -7.66 -3.45 -3.26
C ASP A 49 -7.34 -4.37 -2.08
N ILE A 50 -6.54 -3.88 -1.14
CA ILE A 50 -6.23 -4.57 0.11
C ILE A 50 -6.98 -3.86 1.24
N PRO A 51 -7.66 -4.59 2.15
CA PRO A 51 -8.31 -4.04 3.32
C PRO A 51 -7.27 -3.67 4.41
N ALA A 52 -6.25 -2.91 4.02
CA ALA A 52 -5.22 -2.43 4.92
C ALA A 52 -5.77 -1.29 5.78
N THR A 53 -5.52 -1.41 7.09
CA THR A 53 -5.72 -0.36 8.09
C THR A 53 -4.36 -0.15 8.77
N PRO A 54 -3.81 1.08 8.79
CA PRO A 54 -2.56 1.34 9.48
C PRO A 54 -2.67 0.98 10.96
N SER A 55 -1.66 0.29 11.51
CA SER A 55 -1.56 0.06 12.95
C SER A 55 -1.30 1.39 13.68
N ALA A 56 -1.72 1.51 14.94
CA ALA A 56 -1.33 2.63 15.78
C ALA A 56 0.16 2.56 16.18
N ASP A 57 0.71 1.34 16.25
CA ASP A 57 2.07 1.05 16.72
C ASP A 57 2.99 0.69 15.54
N LEU A 58 3.14 1.61 14.59
CA LEU A 58 4.07 1.44 13.47
C LEU A 58 5.48 1.86 13.90
N SER A 59 6.49 1.08 13.51
CA SER A 59 7.89 1.36 13.78
C SER A 59 8.77 1.00 12.59
N GLY A 60 9.95 1.59 12.50
CA GLY A 60 10.90 1.38 11.40
C GLY A 60 11.04 2.59 10.46
N PRO A 61 11.98 2.52 9.50
CA PRO A 61 12.39 3.67 8.69
C PRO A 61 11.30 4.20 7.75
N PHE A 62 10.28 3.39 7.43
CA PHE A 62 9.16 3.76 6.55
C PHE A 62 7.80 3.62 7.25
N ALA A 63 7.79 3.64 8.59
CA ALA A 63 6.57 3.53 9.37
C ALA A 63 5.50 4.54 8.91
N GLY A 64 4.32 4.03 8.54
CA GLY A 64 3.18 4.84 8.11
C GLY A 64 3.14 5.23 6.63
N VAL A 65 4.14 4.85 5.83
CA VAL A 65 4.16 5.13 4.39
C VAL A 65 3.37 4.07 3.61
N PRO A 66 2.35 4.45 2.81
CA PRO A 66 1.61 3.49 1.98
C PRO A 66 2.47 2.90 0.86
N PHE A 67 2.30 1.60 0.58
CA PHE A 67 3.00 0.90 -0.48
C PHE A 67 2.06 0.02 -1.31
N LEU A 68 2.37 -0.17 -2.59
CA LEU A 68 1.73 -1.18 -3.42
C LEU A 68 2.53 -2.48 -3.35
N ILE A 69 1.84 -3.61 -3.26
CA ILE A 69 2.45 -4.92 -3.43
C ILE A 69 2.15 -5.46 -4.83
N LYS A 70 3.09 -6.22 -5.37
CA LYS A 70 2.95 -6.85 -6.67
C LYS A 70 2.06 -8.09 -6.56
N ASP A 71 1.20 -8.30 -7.56
CA ASP A 71 0.42 -9.53 -7.71
C ASP A 71 1.28 -10.72 -8.19
N LEU A 72 2.45 -10.91 -7.57
CA LEU A 72 3.43 -11.96 -7.83
C LEU A 72 4.45 -12.01 -6.68
N ALA A 73 4.52 -13.13 -5.95
CA ALA A 73 5.51 -13.36 -4.88
C ALA A 73 5.50 -12.33 -3.74
N GLN A 74 4.37 -11.64 -3.55
CA GLN A 74 4.09 -10.71 -2.46
C GLN A 74 2.67 -10.95 -1.94
N GLU A 75 2.41 -12.21 -1.59
CA GLU A 75 1.10 -12.68 -1.18
C GLU A 75 0.60 -11.94 0.07
N TYR A 76 -0.69 -11.62 0.08
CA TYR A 76 -1.40 -11.10 1.23
C TYR A 76 -2.40 -12.15 1.71
N ALA A 77 -2.28 -12.59 2.97
CA ALA A 77 -3.13 -13.65 3.53
C ALA A 77 -4.62 -13.33 3.33
N GLY A 78 -5.38 -14.33 2.89
CA GLY A 78 -6.81 -14.19 2.61
C GLY A 78 -7.16 -13.58 1.25
N LEU A 79 -6.17 -13.10 0.47
CA LEU A 79 -6.38 -12.61 -0.90
C LEU A 79 -5.68 -13.52 -1.93
N PRO A 80 -6.26 -13.71 -3.13
CA PRO A 80 -5.60 -14.44 -4.20
C PRO A 80 -4.49 -13.60 -4.84
N THR A 81 -3.41 -14.26 -5.22
CA THR A 81 -2.33 -13.72 -6.06
C THR A 81 -2.40 -14.39 -7.42
N SER A 82 -2.63 -13.62 -8.49
CA SER A 82 -2.89 -14.20 -9.80
C SER A 82 -1.64 -14.47 -10.62
N ALA A 83 -0.51 -13.82 -10.32
CA ALA A 83 0.70 -13.87 -11.15
C ALA A 83 0.42 -13.54 -12.63
N GLY A 84 -0.59 -12.71 -12.91
CA GLY A 84 -1.05 -12.40 -14.27
C GLY A 84 -1.77 -13.57 -14.98
N SER A 85 -2.15 -14.62 -14.26
CA SER A 85 -2.79 -15.81 -14.80
C SER A 85 -4.23 -15.96 -14.29
N ARG A 86 -5.16 -16.14 -15.24
CA ARG A 86 -6.57 -16.39 -14.91
C ARG A 86 -6.78 -17.65 -14.06
N ALA A 87 -5.90 -18.65 -14.19
CA ALA A 87 -6.00 -19.89 -13.43
C ALA A 87 -5.77 -19.71 -11.91
N LEU A 88 -5.14 -18.61 -11.51
CA LEU A 88 -4.77 -18.34 -10.11
C LEU A 88 -5.62 -17.23 -9.47
N MET A 89 -6.60 -16.68 -10.20
CA MET A 89 -7.36 -15.49 -9.79
C MET A 89 -8.22 -15.66 -8.53
N SER A 90 -8.51 -16.90 -8.11
CA SER A 90 -9.54 -17.19 -7.11
C SER A 90 -9.03 -17.94 -5.88
N THR A 91 -7.77 -18.40 -5.86
CA THR A 91 -7.25 -19.18 -4.73
C THR A 91 -6.55 -18.27 -3.75
N PRO A 92 -7.09 -18.05 -2.53
CA PRO A 92 -6.47 -17.16 -1.56
C PRO A 92 -5.15 -17.71 -1.01
N ALA A 93 -4.19 -16.83 -0.75
CA ALA A 93 -3.00 -17.18 -0.01
C ALA A 93 -3.34 -17.48 1.45
N THR A 94 -2.71 -18.51 2.02
CA THR A 94 -2.90 -18.89 3.43
C THR A 94 -2.12 -18.01 4.39
N GLU A 95 -1.06 -17.36 3.92
CA GLU A 95 -0.17 -16.52 4.71
C GLU A 95 0.34 -15.32 3.90
N HIS A 96 0.81 -14.30 4.60
CA HIS A 96 1.54 -13.20 3.97
C HIS A 96 2.93 -13.68 3.55
N ALA A 97 3.41 -13.26 2.38
CA ALA A 97 4.80 -13.47 2.01
C ALA A 97 5.74 -12.79 3.03
N THR A 98 6.91 -13.39 3.29
CA THR A 98 7.89 -12.85 4.25
C THR A 98 8.29 -11.41 3.95
N VAL A 99 8.35 -11.03 2.66
CA VAL A 99 8.66 -9.66 2.25
C VAL A 99 7.56 -8.68 2.67
N VAL A 100 6.28 -9.07 2.56
CA VAL A 100 5.13 -8.25 2.97
C VAL A 100 5.08 -8.07 4.48
N GLN A 101 5.51 -9.07 5.26
CA GLN A 101 5.57 -8.97 6.73
C GLN A 101 6.67 -8.04 7.26
N ARG A 102 7.67 -7.72 6.44
CA ARG A 102 8.84 -6.91 6.84
C ARG A 102 8.72 -5.44 6.45
N TRP A 103 7.73 -5.11 5.63
CA TRP A 103 7.48 -3.75 5.16
C TRP A 103 6.56 -3.00 6.11
#